data_AF-A0A8T5KKB3-F1
#
_entry.id   AF-A0A8T5KKB3-F1
#
_cell.length_a   1.000
_cell.length_b   1.000
_cell.length_c   1.000
_cell.angle_alpha   90.00
_cell.angle_beta   90.00
_cell.angle_gamma   90.00
#
_symmetry.space_group_name_H-M   'P 1'
#
loop_
_entity.id
_entity.type
_entity.pdbx_description
1 polymer ?
#
loop_
_entity_poly.entity_id
_entity_poly.type
_entity_poly.pdbx_seq_one_letter_code
_entity_poly.pdbx_strand_id
1 'polypeptide(L)'
;METPFPCAKCGNCCKRLGDGDWTGLSLFPWELHLFPKDAIKPNLGLGGTPDDPDFKTVLYLYDSTTCIHLNDDWCLIHDQRPVVCRSYPFRMAIKGEGNMLYEVAPECATIQSWPVKQTIVERYDEMDASELIGDHLHRFYKSDQTKWRHQKGRWEQIGKG
;
A
#
# COMPACT_ATOMS: atom_id res chain seq x y z
N MET A 1 -8.08 -14.17 18.42
CA MET A 1 -8.71 -14.84 17.25
C MET A 1 -9.07 -13.74 16.30
N GLU A 2 -8.28 -13.56 15.24
CA GLU A 2 -8.58 -12.61 14.18
C GLU A 2 -9.81 -13.11 13.41
N THR A 3 -10.70 -12.20 13.04
CA THR A 3 -11.90 -12.53 12.28
C THR A 3 -11.60 -12.34 10.81
N PRO A 4 -11.74 -13.36 9.95
CA PRO A 4 -11.54 -13.16 8.52
C PRO A 4 -12.54 -12.13 8.01
N PHE A 5 -12.06 -11.11 7.28
CA PHE A 5 -12.96 -10.14 6.68
C PHE A 5 -13.83 -10.83 5.62
N PRO A 6 -15.15 -10.55 5.57
CA PRO A 6 -16.05 -11.13 4.59
C PRO A 6 -15.89 -10.46 3.22
N CYS A 7 -14.70 -10.60 2.63
CA CYS A 7 -14.37 -10.08 1.31
C CYS A 7 -15.32 -10.65 0.26
N ALA A 8 -16.07 -9.78 -0.42
CA ALA A 8 -17.02 -10.15 -1.47
C ALA A 8 -16.34 -10.55 -2.80
N LYS A 9 -15.00 -10.54 -2.85
CA LYS A 9 -14.23 -10.98 -4.03
C LYS A 9 -14.58 -10.22 -5.32
N CYS A 10 -15.00 -8.96 -5.20
CA CYS A 10 -15.55 -8.14 -6.28
C CYS A 10 -14.53 -7.47 -7.21
N GLY A 11 -13.23 -7.59 -6.89
CA GLY A 11 -12.15 -6.98 -7.68
C GLY A 11 -12.02 -5.46 -7.56
N ASN A 12 -12.77 -4.79 -6.68
CA ASN A 12 -12.75 -3.31 -6.57
C ASN A 12 -11.36 -2.73 -6.31
N CYS A 13 -10.54 -3.39 -5.48
CA CYS A 13 -9.15 -2.98 -5.24
C CYS A 13 -8.27 -3.04 -6.52
N CYS A 14 -8.63 -3.85 -7.50
CA CYS A 14 -7.93 -3.97 -8.79
C CYS A 14 -8.52 -3.05 -9.88
N LYS A 15 -9.85 -2.86 -9.87
CA LYS A 15 -10.56 -2.04 -10.86
C LYS A 15 -10.25 -0.55 -10.73
N ARG A 16 -9.84 -0.12 -9.53
CA ARG A 16 -9.70 1.29 -9.16
C ARG A 16 -8.26 1.74 -8.95
N LEU A 17 -7.29 1.01 -9.52
CA LEU A 17 -5.87 1.39 -9.43
C LEU A 17 -5.60 2.80 -9.98
N GLY A 18 -6.39 3.28 -10.94
CA GLY A 18 -6.30 4.62 -11.50
C GLY A 18 -7.16 5.70 -10.82
N ASP A 19 -7.96 5.39 -9.79
CA ASP A 19 -9.06 6.26 -9.34
C ASP A 19 -8.90 6.87 -7.93
N GLY A 20 -8.81 8.20 -7.85
CA GLY A 20 -8.96 8.98 -6.62
C GLY A 20 -7.89 8.78 -5.54
N ASP A 21 -8.26 8.99 -4.27
CA ASP A 21 -7.32 8.86 -3.14
C ASP A 21 -6.82 7.42 -2.99
N TRP A 22 -7.57 6.43 -3.46
CA TRP A 22 -7.22 5.01 -3.42
C TRP A 22 -6.31 4.54 -4.57
N THR A 23 -5.72 5.48 -5.32
CA THR A 23 -4.85 5.24 -6.48
C THR A 23 -3.53 4.54 -6.18
N GLY A 24 -3.06 3.84 -7.20
CA GLY A 24 -1.73 3.27 -7.28
C GLY A 24 -1.58 1.99 -6.48
N LEU A 25 -0.67 1.13 -6.94
CA LEU A 25 -0.30 -0.08 -6.24
C LEU A 25 1.15 0.03 -5.80
N SER A 26 1.34 0.40 -4.52
CA SER A 26 2.67 0.37 -3.93
C SER A 26 3.08 -1.07 -3.64
N LEU A 27 4.33 -1.39 -3.95
CA LEU A 27 4.92 -2.70 -3.77
C LEU A 27 6.15 -2.57 -2.87
N PHE A 28 6.25 -3.44 -1.88
CA PHE A 28 7.46 -3.60 -1.11
C PHE A 28 8.48 -4.51 -1.85
N PRO A 29 9.78 -4.46 -1.47
CA PRO A 29 10.82 -5.22 -2.17
C PRO A 29 10.55 -6.73 -2.28
N TRP A 30 9.88 -7.33 -1.29
CA TRP A 30 9.55 -8.77 -1.32
C TRP A 30 8.37 -9.11 -2.26
N GLU A 31 7.65 -8.12 -2.76
CA GLU A 31 6.43 -8.29 -3.57
C GLU A 31 6.70 -8.14 -5.08
N LEU A 32 7.92 -7.75 -5.46
CA LEU A 32 8.27 -7.46 -6.85
C LEU A 32 8.12 -8.67 -7.77
N HIS A 33 8.21 -9.88 -7.22
CA HIS A 33 8.01 -11.12 -7.97
C HIS A 33 6.56 -11.32 -8.44
N LEU A 34 5.60 -10.57 -7.89
CA LEU A 34 4.19 -10.66 -8.25
C LEU A 34 3.88 -9.90 -9.55
N PHE A 35 4.76 -9.03 -10.05
CA PHE A 35 4.50 -8.20 -11.25
C PHE A 35 5.68 -8.22 -12.24
N PRO A 36 5.42 -7.94 -13.54
CA PRO A 36 6.45 -7.75 -14.54
C PRO A 36 7.42 -6.63 -14.14
N LYS A 37 8.73 -6.90 -14.25
CA LYS A 37 9.78 -5.97 -13.83
C LYS A 37 9.74 -4.63 -14.58
N ASP A 38 9.34 -4.63 -15.84
CA ASP A 38 9.23 -3.46 -16.70
C ASP A 38 8.08 -2.52 -16.29
N ALA A 39 7.02 -3.07 -15.69
CA ALA A 39 5.88 -2.35 -15.14
C ALA A 39 6.09 -1.89 -13.68
N ILE A 40 7.25 -2.14 -13.08
CA ILE A 40 7.58 -1.70 -11.73
C ILE A 40 8.56 -0.54 -11.81
N LYS A 41 8.27 0.56 -11.10
CA LYS A 41 9.15 1.71 -10.95
C LYS A 41 9.54 1.91 -9.48
N PRO A 42 10.76 2.38 -9.19
CA PRO A 42 11.08 2.83 -7.85
C PRO A 42 10.16 4.01 -7.45
N ASN A 43 9.90 4.14 -6.14
CA ASN A 43 9.06 5.21 -5.58
C ASN A 43 9.74 5.92 -4.41
N LEU A 44 10.18 5.18 -3.38
CA LEU A 44 10.87 5.74 -2.22
C LEU A 44 12.24 5.08 -2.02
N GLY A 45 13.24 5.88 -1.67
CA GLY A 45 14.62 5.45 -1.48
C GLY A 45 15.25 6.06 -0.22
N LEU A 46 16.19 5.35 0.38
CA LEU A 46 16.85 5.69 1.64
C LEU A 46 18.36 5.42 1.52
N GLY A 47 19.20 6.30 2.05
CA GLY A 47 20.66 6.20 1.99
C GLY A 47 21.30 7.46 1.41
N GLY A 48 22.61 7.42 1.11
CA GLY A 48 23.40 8.54 0.58
C GLY A 48 22.83 9.15 -0.70
N THR A 49 23.40 8.81 -1.85
CA THR A 49 22.92 9.16 -3.20
C THR A 49 22.47 7.90 -3.93
N PRO A 50 21.63 8.00 -4.98
CA PRO A 50 21.13 6.81 -5.70
C PRO A 50 22.20 5.90 -6.31
N ASP A 51 23.41 6.42 -6.54
CA ASP A 51 24.54 5.66 -7.08
C ASP A 51 25.40 5.00 -5.98
N ASP A 52 25.13 5.30 -4.71
CA ASP A 52 25.91 4.77 -3.59
C ASP A 52 25.52 3.30 -3.28
N PRO A 53 26.49 2.45 -2.88
CA PRO A 53 26.23 1.05 -2.57
C PRO A 53 25.25 0.80 -1.41
N ASP A 54 25.09 1.77 -0.52
CA ASP A 54 24.22 1.69 0.65
C ASP A 54 22.79 2.22 0.38
N PHE A 55 22.55 2.82 -0.80
CA PHE A 55 21.23 3.27 -1.21
C PHE A 55 20.27 2.10 -1.42
N LYS A 56 19.08 2.23 -0.85
CA LYS A 56 18.04 1.20 -0.90
C LYS A 56 16.73 1.81 -1.38
N THR A 57 16.15 1.22 -2.42
CA THR A 57 14.74 1.45 -2.74
C THR A 57 13.88 0.67 -1.76
N VAL A 58 13.09 1.39 -0.95
CA VAL A 58 12.26 0.81 0.11
C VAL A 58 10.80 0.61 -0.32
N LEU A 59 10.36 1.33 -1.35
CA LEU A 59 9.02 1.21 -1.91
C LEU A 59 9.07 1.39 -3.42
N TYR A 60 8.29 0.58 -4.11
CA TYR A 60 8.10 0.61 -5.55
C TYR A 60 6.64 0.91 -5.88
N LEU A 61 6.38 1.28 -7.14
CA LEU A 61 5.07 1.49 -7.69
C LEU A 61 4.88 0.58 -8.90
N TYR A 62 3.74 -0.09 -8.97
CA TYR A 62 3.29 -0.71 -10.21
C TYR A 62 2.69 0.38 -11.11
N ASP A 63 3.35 0.61 -12.25
CA ASP A 63 3.11 1.70 -13.20
C ASP A 63 2.11 1.26 -14.28
N SER A 64 0.90 0.92 -13.83
CA SER A 64 -0.24 0.62 -14.70
C SER A 64 -1.53 1.03 -13.99
N THR A 65 -2.47 1.54 -14.75
CA THR A 65 -3.82 1.85 -14.27
C THR A 65 -4.74 0.63 -14.26
N THR A 66 -4.32 -0.49 -14.85
CA THR A 66 -5.04 -1.76 -14.88
C THR A 66 -4.23 -2.86 -14.22
N CYS A 67 -4.90 -3.69 -13.41
CA CYS A 67 -4.26 -4.82 -12.73
C CYS A 67 -4.15 -6.02 -13.69
N ILE A 68 -2.93 -6.49 -13.95
CA ILE A 68 -2.70 -7.70 -14.76
C ILE A 68 -3.28 -8.99 -14.17
N HIS A 69 -3.57 -9.00 -12.87
CA HIS A 69 -4.11 -10.18 -12.18
C HIS A 69 -5.64 -10.19 -12.13
N LEU A 70 -6.30 -9.16 -12.67
CA LEU A 70 -7.76 -9.09 -12.70
C LEU A 70 -8.30 -9.87 -13.91
N ASN A 71 -9.09 -10.90 -13.65
CA ASN A 71 -9.80 -11.68 -14.66
C ASN A 71 -11.26 -11.86 -14.23
N ASP A 72 -12.23 -11.40 -15.04
CA ASP A 72 -13.67 -11.53 -14.77
C ASP A 72 -14.04 -11.14 -13.32
N ASP A 73 -13.62 -9.94 -12.91
CA ASP A 73 -13.81 -9.38 -11.55
C ASP A 73 -13.10 -10.11 -10.40
N TRP A 74 -12.31 -11.14 -10.72
CA TRP A 74 -11.57 -11.94 -9.75
C TRP A 74 -10.06 -11.67 -9.82
N CYS A 75 -9.40 -11.64 -8.66
CA CYS A 75 -7.95 -11.52 -8.57
C CYS A 75 -7.31 -12.92 -8.63
N LEU A 76 -6.56 -13.21 -9.70
CA LEU A 76 -5.91 -14.50 -9.92
C LEU A 76 -4.89 -14.87 -8.84
N ILE A 77 -4.31 -13.88 -8.16
CA ILE A 77 -3.37 -14.07 -7.06
C ILE A 77 -3.98 -13.70 -5.69
N HIS A 78 -5.30 -13.82 -5.53
CA HIS A 78 -6.04 -13.35 -4.35
C HIS A 78 -5.40 -13.74 -3.00
N ASP A 79 -4.82 -14.94 -2.89
CA ASP A 79 -4.25 -15.44 -1.63
C ASP A 79 -2.82 -14.94 -1.39
N GLN A 80 -2.08 -14.59 -2.45
CA GLN A 80 -0.71 -14.06 -2.36
C GLN A 80 -0.66 -12.53 -2.35
N ARG A 81 -1.69 -11.89 -2.90
CA ARG A 81 -1.84 -10.47 -3.27
C ARG A 81 -0.99 -9.51 -2.44
N PRO A 82 -0.49 -8.40 -3.04
CA PRO A 82 0.33 -7.43 -2.32
C PRO A 82 -0.32 -6.96 -1.01
N VAL A 83 0.48 -6.56 -0.02
CA VAL A 83 0.02 -6.05 1.28
C VAL A 83 -0.99 -4.92 1.08
N VAL A 84 -0.77 -4.02 0.11
CA VAL A 84 -1.73 -2.96 -0.23
C VAL A 84 -3.09 -3.51 -0.68
N CYS A 85 -3.11 -4.60 -1.46
CA CYS A 85 -4.36 -5.28 -1.83
C CYS A 85 -4.96 -6.05 -0.65
N ARG A 86 -4.12 -6.65 0.22
CA ARG A 86 -4.56 -7.29 1.47
C ARG A 86 -5.13 -6.30 2.46
N SER A 87 -4.70 -5.04 2.45
CA SER A 87 -5.21 -4.06 3.40
C SER A 87 -6.58 -3.52 3.00
N TYR A 88 -7.01 -3.70 1.74
CA TYR A 88 -8.33 -3.25 1.29
C TYR A 88 -9.44 -3.98 2.07
N PRO A 89 -10.44 -3.26 2.63
CA PRO A 89 -10.80 -1.86 2.34
C PRO A 89 -10.28 -0.83 3.36
N PHE A 90 -9.27 -1.16 4.16
CA PHE A 90 -8.77 -0.32 5.24
C PHE A 90 -7.47 0.41 4.90
N ARG A 91 -7.41 1.68 5.31
CA ARG A 91 -6.20 2.49 5.39
C ARG A 91 -6.02 2.98 6.80
N MET A 92 -4.87 2.68 7.39
CA MET A 92 -4.50 3.20 8.68
C MET A 92 -4.02 4.65 8.56
N ALA A 93 -4.54 5.51 9.43
CA ALA A 93 -3.99 6.82 9.74
C ALA A 93 -3.67 6.89 11.25
N ILE A 94 -2.49 7.40 11.59
CA ILE A 94 -2.11 7.64 13.00
C ILE A 94 -2.60 9.03 13.39
N LYS A 95 -3.42 9.13 14.45
CA LYS A 95 -3.90 10.40 15.00
C LYS A 95 -3.26 10.66 16.36
N GLY A 96 -2.40 11.67 16.45
CA GLY A 96 -1.88 12.19 17.72
C GLY A 96 -1.25 11.11 18.61
N GLU A 97 -1.63 11.08 19.89
CA GLU A 97 -1.13 10.24 21.00
C GLU A 97 -1.37 8.72 20.81
N GLY A 98 -0.94 8.13 19.68
CA GLY A 98 -0.96 6.68 19.46
C GLY A 98 -2.33 6.08 19.10
N ASN A 99 -3.37 6.90 18.92
CA ASN A 99 -4.67 6.41 18.48
C ASN A 99 -4.66 6.13 16.98
N MET A 100 -4.98 4.88 16.60
CA MET A 100 -5.11 4.46 15.21
C MET A 100 -6.54 4.72 14.72
N LEU A 101 -6.66 5.38 13.57
CA LEU A 101 -7.91 5.57 12.86
C LEU A 101 -7.86 4.75 11.58
N TYR A 102 -8.94 4.04 11.29
CA TYR A 102 -9.12 3.34 10.02
C TYR A 102 -10.05 4.15 9.13
N GLU A 103 -9.52 4.53 7.97
CA GLU A 103 -10.31 5.03 6.85
C GLU A 103 -10.74 3.83 6.00
N VAL A 104 -12.02 3.81 5.64
CA VAL A 104 -12.61 2.72 4.85
C VAL A 104 -12.88 3.15 3.42
N ALA A 105 -12.63 2.25 2.47
CA ALA A 105 -12.90 2.48 1.07
C ALA A 105 -14.44 2.54 0.85
N PRO A 106 -15.02 3.69 0.47
CA PRO A 106 -16.47 3.90 0.45
C PRO A 106 -17.20 3.03 -0.58
N GLU A 107 -16.50 2.53 -1.58
CA GLU A 107 -17.03 1.63 -2.62
C GLU A 107 -17.02 0.15 -2.22
N CYS A 108 -16.49 -0.21 -1.04
CA CYS A 108 -16.52 -1.59 -0.57
C CYS A 108 -17.93 -1.94 -0.11
N ALA A 109 -18.68 -2.69 -0.92
CA ALA A 109 -20.06 -3.08 -0.61
C ALA A 109 -20.22 -3.79 0.76
N THR A 110 -19.21 -4.56 1.18
CA THR A 110 -19.20 -5.28 2.47
C THR A 110 -19.29 -4.33 3.67
N ILE A 111 -18.70 -3.13 3.56
CA ILE A 111 -18.66 -2.14 4.66
C ILE A 111 -19.22 -0.78 4.25
N GLN A 112 -20.00 -0.71 3.18
CA GLN A 112 -20.56 0.53 2.65
C GLN A 112 -21.49 1.24 3.64
N SER A 113 -22.06 0.48 4.59
CA SER A 113 -22.87 1.03 5.68
C SER A 113 -22.05 1.62 6.84
N TRP A 114 -20.72 1.51 6.81
CA TRP A 114 -19.85 2.01 7.86
C TRP A 114 -19.50 3.49 7.64
N PRO A 115 -19.38 4.30 8.72
CA PRO A 115 -18.81 5.64 8.64
C PRO A 115 -17.41 5.62 8.01
N VAL A 116 -17.13 6.57 7.11
CA VAL A 116 -15.85 6.69 6.37
C VAL A 116 -14.62 6.74 7.30
N LYS A 117 -14.81 7.26 8.52
CA LYS A 117 -13.81 7.32 9.59
C LYS A 117 -14.44 6.85 10.88
N GLN A 118 -14.09 5.66 11.35
CA GLN A 118 -14.53 5.16 12.65
C GLN A 118 -13.42 4.37 13.35
N THR A 119 -13.47 4.36 14.67
CA THR A 119 -12.74 3.38 15.47
C THR A 119 -13.46 2.05 15.30
N ILE A 120 -12.82 1.08 14.65
CA ILE A 120 -13.38 -0.27 14.47
C ILE A 120 -12.90 -1.11 15.64
N VAL A 121 -13.84 -1.75 16.35
CA VAL A 121 -13.55 -2.54 17.56
C VAL A 121 -13.18 -3.97 17.17
N GLU A 122 -13.78 -4.49 16.10
CA GLU A 122 -13.45 -5.77 15.51
C GLU A 122 -12.07 -5.72 14.83
N ARG A 123 -11.34 -6.84 14.94
CA ARG A 123 -10.02 -6.99 14.33
C ARG A 123 -10.06 -7.97 13.17
N TYR A 124 -9.66 -7.48 12.00
CA TYR A 124 -9.59 -8.23 10.74
C TYR A 124 -8.15 -8.27 10.21
N ASP A 125 -7.77 -9.34 9.53
CA ASP A 125 -6.44 -9.52 8.92
C ASP A 125 -6.06 -8.36 7.98
N GLU A 126 -7.05 -7.77 7.28
CA GLU A 126 -6.89 -6.61 6.41
C GLU A 126 -6.41 -5.37 7.19
N MET A 127 -6.76 -5.23 8.47
CA MET A 127 -6.25 -4.16 9.32
C MET A 127 -4.78 -4.38 9.64
N ASP A 128 -4.39 -5.62 9.98
CA ASP A 128 -2.99 -5.96 10.24
C ASP A 128 -2.11 -5.71 9.01
N ALA A 129 -2.64 -6.00 7.81
CA ALA A 129 -1.98 -5.63 6.56
C ALA A 129 -1.84 -4.10 6.40
N SER A 130 -2.85 -3.33 6.80
CA SER A 130 -2.80 -1.86 6.79
C SER A 130 -1.76 -1.29 7.76
N GLU A 131 -1.68 -1.86 8.97
CA GLU A 131 -0.68 -1.50 9.97
C GLU A 131 0.72 -1.85 9.51
N LEU A 132 0.92 -3.01 8.88
CA LEU A 132 2.21 -3.41 8.32
C LEU A 132 2.72 -2.37 7.29
N ILE A 133 1.84 -1.87 6.42
CA ILE A 133 2.20 -0.78 5.49
C ILE A 133 2.67 0.44 6.29
N GLY A 134 1.88 0.84 7.28
CA GLY A 134 2.19 1.99 8.12
C GLY A 134 3.50 1.85 8.88
N ASP A 135 3.82 0.68 9.41
CA ASP A 135 5.07 0.37 10.09
C ASP A 135 6.28 0.53 9.17
N HIS A 136 6.20 -0.02 7.96
CA HIS A 136 7.28 0.11 6.98
C HIS A 136 7.49 1.57 6.56
N LEU A 137 6.41 2.31 6.32
CA LEU A 137 6.49 3.73 5.99
C LEU A 137 6.95 4.57 7.19
N HIS A 138 6.53 4.23 8.40
CA HIS A 138 6.95 4.91 9.63
C HIS A 138 8.46 4.79 9.83
N ARG A 139 9.03 3.58 9.65
CA ARG A 139 10.49 3.36 9.69
C ARG A 139 11.22 4.20 8.65
N PHE A 140 10.68 4.30 7.43
CA PHE A 140 11.24 5.17 6.41
C PHE A 140 11.24 6.65 6.84
N TYR A 141 10.10 7.16 7.32
CA TYR A 141 9.99 8.57 7.72
C TYR A 141 10.78 8.91 8.99
N LYS A 142 10.98 7.95 9.91
CA LYS A 142 11.76 8.12 11.15
C LYS A 142 13.26 7.88 11.00
N SER A 143 13.71 7.29 9.90
CA SER A 143 15.13 7.06 9.68
C SER A 143 15.92 8.37 9.70
N ASP A 144 17.15 8.31 10.21
CA ASP A 144 18.20 9.32 10.18
C ASP A 144 19.01 9.31 8.87
N GLN A 145 18.60 8.53 7.87
CA GLN A 145 19.22 8.55 6.55
C GLN A 145 18.52 9.55 5.64
N THR A 146 19.23 9.97 4.60
CA THR A 146 18.69 10.83 3.55
C THR A 146 17.56 10.08 2.82
N LYS A 147 16.46 10.80 2.59
CA LYS A 147 15.23 10.25 2.02
C LYS A 147 15.05 10.77 0.61
N TRP A 148 14.63 9.89 -0.28
CA TRP A 148 14.51 10.13 -1.71
C TRP A 148 13.14 9.71 -2.22
N ARG A 149 12.62 10.45 -3.20
CA ARG A 149 11.44 10.10 -3.98
C ARG A 149 11.81 9.99 -5.44
N HIS A 150 11.38 8.93 -6.08
CA HIS A 150 11.54 8.77 -7.51
C HIS A 150 10.29 9.29 -8.22
N GLN A 151 10.46 10.32 -9.04
CA GLN A 151 9.37 10.92 -9.83
C GLN A 151 9.90 11.41 -11.17
N LYS A 152 9.11 11.24 -12.23
CA LYS A 152 9.48 11.64 -13.61
C LYS A 152 10.84 11.08 -14.05
N GLY A 153 11.13 9.82 -13.68
CA GLY A 153 12.35 9.12 -14.07
C GLY A 153 13.63 9.55 -13.34
N ARG A 154 13.51 10.28 -12.24
CA ARG A 154 14.65 10.76 -11.45
C ARG A 154 14.40 10.67 -9.96
N TRP A 155 15.47 10.49 -9.20
CA TRP A 155 15.47 10.60 -7.74
C TRP A 155 15.61 12.05 -7.30
N GLU A 156 14.74 12.46 -6.39
CA GLU A 156 14.76 13.78 -5.77
C GLU A 156 14.82 13.61 -4.26
N GLN A 157 15.72 14.34 -3.60
CA GLN A 157 15.85 14.31 -2.15
C GLN A 157 14.61 14.99 -1.53
N ILE A 158 13.94 14.28 -0.61
CA ILE A 158 12.72 14.77 0.07
C ILE A 158 12.91 14.94 1.59
N GLY A 159 14.04 14.52 2.14
CA GLY A 159 14.36 14.68 3.55
C GLY A 159 15.86 14.52 3.81
N LYS A 160 16.35 15.17 4.85
CA LYS A 160 17.73 15.02 5.32
C LYS A 160 17.84 13.82 6.26
N GLY A 161 19.05 13.28 6.33
CA GLY A 161 19.50 12.44 7.44
C GLY A 161 19.89 13.30 8.63
#